data_AF-A0A4V3GWE5-F1
#
_entry.id   AF-A0A4V3GWE5-F1
#
_cell.length_a   1.000
_cell.length_b   1.000
_cell.length_c   1.000
_cell.angle_alpha   90.00
_cell.angle_beta   90.00
_cell.angle_gamma   90.00
#
_symmetry.space_group_name_H-M   'P 1'
#
loop_
_entity.id
_entity.type
_entity.pdbx_description
1 polymer ?
#
loop_
_entity_poly.entity_id
_entity_poly.type
_entity_poly.pdbx_seq_one_letter_code
_entity_poly.pdbx_strand_id
1 'polypeptide(L)' 'MSVKDEIKAKIVSKGWTITDVANELEKKYNKKYSSQNLSNKLSRETIQYKEVKDIANIIGLKIKWTDK' A
#
# COMPACT_ATOMS: atom_id res chain seq x y z
N MET A 1 11.36 9.42 -8.68
CA MET A 1 10.85 8.25 -7.93
C MET A 1 9.33 8.39 -7.92
N SER A 2 8.58 7.45 -8.47
CA SER A 2 7.11 7.56 -8.48
C SER A 2 6.54 7.14 -7.12
N VAL A 3 5.31 7.58 -6.80
CA VAL A 3 4.59 7.15 -5.58
C VAL A 3 4.52 5.62 -5.49
N LYS A 4 4.37 4.95 -6.64
CA LYS A 4 4.42 3.50 -6.76
C LYS A 4 5.75 2.91 -6.28
N ASP A 5 6.87 3.46 -6.75
CA ASP A 5 8.19 2.93 -6.42
C ASP A 5 8.49 3.10 -4.93
N GLU A 6 8.11 4.22 -4.35
CA GLU A 6 8.27 4.48 -2.92
C GLU A 6 7.45 3.50 -2.07
N ILE A 7 6.17 3.32 -2.38
CA ILE A 7 5.31 2.39 -1.65
C ILE A 7 5.83 0.95 -1.78
N LYS A 8 6.22 0.53 -2.99
CA LYS A 8 6.81 -0.81 -3.20
C LYS A 8 8.10 -0.99 -2.41
N ALA A 9 8.99 0.00 -2.41
CA ALA A 9 10.24 -0.06 -1.67
C ALA A 9 9.99 -0.22 -0.16
N LYS A 10 8.99 0.50 0.40
CA LYS A 10 8.61 0.35 1.82
C LYS A 10 8.03 -1.02 2.14
N ILE A 11 7.18 -1.57 1.25
CA ILE A 11 6.60 -2.92 1.40
C ILE A 11 7.72 -3.97 1.45
N VAL A 12 8.59 -3.97 0.43
CA VAL A 12 9.71 -4.93 0.33
C VAL A 12 10.70 -4.75 1.49
N SER A 13 11.00 -3.52 1.89
CA SER A 13 11.89 -3.21 3.02
C SER A 13 11.39 -3.79 4.34
N LYS A 14 10.09 -4.04 4.48
CA LYS A 14 9.48 -4.65 5.67
C LYS A 14 9.31 -6.17 5.56
N GLY A 15 9.80 -6.78 4.47
CA GLY A 15 9.68 -8.22 4.23
C GLY A 15 8.30 -8.65 3.74
N TRP A 16 7.46 -7.70 3.31
CA TRP A 16 6.14 -7.99 2.75
C TRP A 16 6.21 -8.05 1.23
N THR A 17 5.31 -8.81 0.60
CA THR A 17 5.05 -8.71 -0.84
C THR A 17 3.80 -7.86 -1.11
N ILE A 18 3.68 -7.34 -2.34
CA ILE A 18 2.45 -6.67 -2.79
C ILE A 18 1.24 -7.59 -2.65
N THR A 19 1.42 -8.89 -2.88
CA THR A 19 0.37 -9.88 -2.77
C THR A 19 -0.09 -10.06 -1.32
N ASP A 20 0.84 -10.10 -0.37
CA ASP A 20 0.51 -10.21 1.06
C ASP A 20 -0.27 -8.98 1.53
N VAL A 21 0.19 -7.78 1.16
CA VAL A 21 -0.50 -6.54 1.48
C VAL A 21 -1.89 -6.51 0.84
N ALA A 22 -2.02 -6.95 -0.41
CA ALA A 22 -3.31 -7.02 -1.10
C ALA A 22 -4.28 -7.99 -0.41
N ASN A 23 -3.79 -9.16 0.02
CA ASN A 23 -4.59 -10.14 0.78
C ASN A 23 -5.05 -9.57 2.12
N GLU A 24 -4.20 -8.85 2.84
CA GLU A 24 -4.56 -8.21 4.12
C GLU A 24 -5.57 -7.07 3.91
N LEU A 25 -5.45 -6.30 2.83
CA LEU A 25 -6.44 -5.29 2.46
C LEU A 25 -7.78 -5.93 2.08
N GLU A 26 -7.78 -7.05 1.35
CA GLU A 26 -9.00 -7.79 1.02
C GLU A 26 -9.74 -8.25 2.27
N LYS A 27 -9.01 -8.85 3.24
CA LYS A 27 -9.57 -9.23 4.54
C LYS A 27 -10.14 -8.02 5.30
N LYS A 28 -9.42 -6.90 5.30
CA LYS A 28 -9.83 -5.68 6.01
C LYS A 28 -11.07 -5.01 5.42
N TYR A 29 -11.16 -4.97 4.09
CA TYR A 29 -12.27 -4.33 3.38
C TYR A 29 -13.43 -5.27 3.06
N ASN A 30 -13.25 -6.57 3.29
CA ASN A 30 -14.17 -7.64 2.88
C ASN A 30 -14.59 -7.50 1.40
N LYS A 31 -13.62 -7.13 0.54
CA LYS A 31 -13.81 -6.86 -0.90
C LYS A 31 -12.63 -7.41 -1.68
N LYS A 32 -12.88 -7.96 -2.87
CA LYS A 32 -11.83 -8.46 -3.77
C LYS A 32 -10.75 -7.42 -4.00
N TYR A 33 -9.55 -7.68 -3.49
CA TYR A 33 -8.41 -6.78 -3.58
C TYR A 33 -7.19 -7.55 -4.05
N SER A 34 -7.03 -7.65 -5.38
CA SER A 34 -5.90 -8.36 -5.96
C SER A 34 -4.62 -7.53 -5.96
N SER A 35 -3.47 -8.21 -5.99
CA SER A 35 -2.15 -7.59 -6.19
C SER A 35 -2.08 -6.75 -7.47
N GLN A 36 -2.78 -7.18 -8.52
CA GLN A 36 -2.89 -6.45 -9.79
C GLN A 36 -3.74 -5.19 -9.65
N ASN A 37 -4.84 -5.23 -8.92
CA ASN A 37 -5.64 -4.03 -8.62
C ASN A 37 -4.82 -3.00 -7.84
N LEU A 38 -4.09 -3.44 -6.82
CA LEU A 38 -3.20 -2.56 -6.04
C LEU A 38 -2.10 -1.95 -6.93
N SER A 39 -1.42 -2.78 -7.73
CA SER A 39 -0.37 -2.31 -8.64
C SER A 39 -0.89 -1.33 -9.69
N ASN A 40 -2.10 -1.56 -10.22
CA ASN A 40 -2.76 -0.65 -11.17
C ASN A 40 -3.13 0.68 -10.53
N LYS A 41 -3.69 0.67 -9.31
CA LYS A 41 -3.99 1.89 -8.55
C LYS A 41 -2.74 2.71 -8.25
N LEU A 42 -1.67 2.06 -7.83
CA LEU A 42 -0.38 2.71 -7.58
C LEU A 42 0.21 3.30 -8.86
N SER A 43 0.11 2.58 -9.98
CA SER A 43 0.66 3.04 -11.27
C SER A 43 -0.14 4.19 -11.87
N ARG A 44 -1.45 4.25 -11.63
CA ARG A 44 -2.34 5.31 -12.10
C ARG A 44 -2.51 6.46 -11.12
N GLU A 45 -1.82 6.40 -9.97
CA GLU A 45 -1.91 7.39 -8.88
C GLU A 45 -3.35 7.62 -8.39
N THR A 46 -4.22 6.62 -8.55
CA THR A 46 -5.63 6.66 -8.11
C THR A 46 -5.85 6.04 -6.74
N ILE A 47 -4.75 5.72 -6.03
CA ILE A 47 -4.82 5.14 -4.69
C ILE A 47 -5.32 6.17 -3.67
N GLN A 48 -6.32 5.80 -2.87
CA GLN A 48 -6.83 6.69 -1.84
C GLN A 48 -5.88 6.76 -0.65
N TYR A 49 -5.81 7.92 0.00
CA TYR A 49 -4.98 8.11 1.19
C TYR A 49 -5.28 7.11 2.33
N LYS A 50 -6.55 6.71 2.47
CA LYS A 50 -6.97 5.67 3.42
C LYS A 50 -6.29 4.33 3.11
N GLU A 51 -6.23 3.94 1.85
CA GLU A 51 -5.56 2.71 1.41
C GLU A 51 -4.06 2.77 1.73
N VAL A 52 -3.40 3.91 1.47
CA VAL A 52 -1.97 4.10 1.80
C VAL A 52 -1.73 3.99 3.31
N LYS A 53 -2.61 4.57 4.14
CA LYS A 53 -2.55 4.43 5.60
C LYS A 53 -2.72 2.98 6.05
N ASP A 54 -3.64 2.24 5.44
CA ASP A 54 -3.86 0.84 5.78
C ASP A 54 -2.69 -0.04 5.38
N ILE A 55 -2.11 0.20 4.19
CA ILE A 55 -0.88 -0.45 3.75
C ILE A 55 0.24 -0.20 4.76
N ALA A 56 0.45 1.07 5.14
CA ALA A 56 1.45 1.43 6.14
C ALA A 56 1.20 0.68 7.45
N ASN A 57 -0.04 0.63 7.94
CA ASN A 57 -0.38 -0.08 9.16
C ASN A 57 -0.12 -1.59 9.08
N ILE A 58 -0.44 -2.23 7.95
CA ILE A 58 -0.18 -3.66 7.70
C ILE A 58 1.32 -3.96 7.76
N ILE A 59 2.15 -3.12 7.13
CA ILE A 59 3.61 -3.32 7.08
C ILE A 59 4.34 -2.78 8.33
N GLY A 60 3.60 -2.37 9.37
CA GLY A 60 4.18 -1.86 10.62
C GLY A 60 4.86 -0.49 10.47
N LEU A 61 4.32 0.37 9.62
CA LEU A 61 4.74 1.75 9.40
C LEU A 61 3.61 2.74 9.74
N LYS A 62 3.99 3.99 9.98
CA LYS A 62 3.05 5.09 10.22
C LYS A 62 3.37 6.25 9.29
N ILE A 63 2.34 6.78 8.65
CA ILE A 63 2.44 8.03 7.87
C ILE A 63 2.35 9.21 8.83
N LYS A 64 3.31 10.13 8.75
CA LYS A 64 3.35 11.37 9.54
C LYS A 64 3.49 12.57 8.62
N TRP A 65 2.77 13.64 8.92
CA TRP A 65 2.99 14.95 8.33
C TRP A 65 4.03 15.69 9.16
N THR A 66 5.02 16.28 8.51
CA THR A 66 6.08 17.07 9.14
C THR A 66 6.13 18.44 8.49
N ASP A 67 6.32 19.49 9.29
CA ASP A 67 6.63 20.83 8.79
C ASP A 67 7.89 20.79 7.92
N LYS A 68 7.95 21.72 6.97
CA LYS A 68 8.96 21.74 5.91
C LYS A 68 10.27 22.36 6.36
#